data_AF-A0A519UYW1-F1
#
_entry.id   AF-A0A519UYW1-F1
#
_cell.length_a   1.000
_cell.length_b   1.000
_cell.length_c   1.000
_cell.angle_alpha   90.00
_cell.angle_beta   90.00
_cell.angle_gamma   90.00
#
_symmetry.space_group_name_H-M   'P 1'
#
loop_
_entity.id
_entity.type
_entity.pdbx_description
1 polymer ?
#
loop_
_entity_poly.entity_id
_entity_poly.type
_entity_poly.pdbx_seq_one_letter_code
_entity_poly.pdbx_strand_id
1 'polypeptide(L)'
;AQINVISRKDIDELYERHILHSLAIAKFCSFKAGEKILDVGTGGGFPGIPLAILFPETQFHLVDSIGKKIKVVSEVAAALRLRNVKASHLRAEQVTDKYNFVVSRAVTRLIDFYPWIKGKFAKENKNAIQNGILYLKGGDLTEEIKESKLKAELYPLSAYFDEEFFETKYVVYIPQ
;
A
#
# COMPACT_ATOMS: atom_id res chain seq x y z
N ALA A 1 22.20 10.90 -11.10
CA ALA A 1 21.02 11.76 -11.26
C ALA A 1 20.15 11.61 -10.01
N GLN A 2 19.75 12.70 -9.36
CA GLN A 2 18.79 12.66 -8.25
C GLN A 2 17.40 12.26 -8.78
N ILE A 3 16.74 11.32 -8.11
CA ILE A 3 15.37 10.89 -8.41
C ILE A 3 14.50 11.44 -7.29
N ASN A 4 13.42 12.14 -7.62
CA ASN A 4 12.44 12.58 -6.63
C ASN A 4 11.51 11.42 -6.31
N VAL A 5 11.59 10.96 -5.07
CA VAL A 5 10.90 9.78 -4.57
C VAL A 5 9.67 10.17 -3.73
N ILE A 6 9.76 11.34 -3.09
CA ILE A 6 8.72 12.06 -2.36
C ILE A 6 8.76 13.53 -2.78
N SER A 7 7.74 14.31 -2.43
CA SER A 7 7.76 15.74 -2.71
C SER A 7 8.82 16.43 -1.83
N ARG A 8 9.44 17.50 -2.33
CA ARG A 8 10.43 18.27 -1.53
C ARG A 8 9.84 18.86 -0.25
N LYS A 9 8.53 19.16 -0.26
CA LYS A 9 7.81 19.69 0.90
C LYS A 9 7.65 18.64 2.01
N ASP A 10 7.74 17.36 1.66
CA ASP A 10 7.55 16.25 2.61
C ASP A 10 8.87 15.68 3.15
N ILE A 11 10.02 16.31 2.85
CA ILE A 11 11.33 15.83 3.36
C ILE A 11 11.37 15.97 4.88
N ASP A 12 10.98 17.13 5.40
CA ASP A 12 10.99 17.40 6.84
C ASP A 12 9.92 16.59 7.58
N GLU A 13 8.85 16.20 6.87
CA GLU A 13 7.72 15.44 7.40
C GLU A 13 7.72 13.95 6.97
N LEU A 14 8.87 13.45 6.47
CA LEU A 14 9.00 12.09 5.92
C LEU A 14 8.52 11.02 6.90
N TYR A 15 8.89 11.17 8.18
CA TYR A 15 8.52 10.22 9.22
C TYR A 15 7.00 10.11 9.37
N GLU A 16 6.31 11.22 9.56
CA GLU A 16 4.87 11.23 9.79
C GLU A 16 4.08 10.90 8.52
N ARG A 17 4.28 11.68 7.45
CA ARG A 17 3.46 11.61 6.23
C ARG A 17 3.72 10.39 5.38
N HIS A 18 4.90 9.78 5.51
CA HIS A 18 5.28 8.64 4.70
C HIS A 18 5.54 7.37 5.48
N ILE A 19 6.36 7.38 6.52
CA ILE A 19 6.69 6.16 7.26
C ILE A 19 5.51 5.76 8.15
N LEU A 20 5.11 6.61 9.10
CA LEU A 20 4.03 6.35 10.04
C LEU A 20 2.71 6.10 9.33
N HIS A 21 2.38 6.92 8.33
CA HIS A 21 1.20 6.70 7.49
C HIS A 21 1.20 5.33 6.78
N SER A 22 2.37 4.84 6.32
CA SER A 22 2.45 3.49 5.72
C SER A 22 2.22 2.40 6.76
N LEU A 23 2.78 2.57 7.95
CA LEU A 23 2.63 1.63 9.07
C LEU A 23 1.22 1.65 9.68
N ALA A 24 0.42 2.69 9.42
CA ALA A 24 -0.95 2.79 9.89
C ALA A 24 -1.83 1.60 9.43
N ILE A 25 -1.51 0.96 8.30
CA ILE A 25 -2.16 -0.29 7.88
C ILE A 25 -2.06 -1.39 8.96
N ALA A 26 -0.95 -1.42 9.72
CA ALA A 26 -0.73 -2.41 10.77
C ALA A 26 -1.67 -2.25 11.98
N LYS A 27 -2.32 -1.08 12.15
CA LYS A 27 -3.37 -0.88 13.16
C LYS A 27 -4.68 -1.57 12.77
N PHE A 28 -4.89 -1.77 11.48
CA PHE A 28 -6.06 -2.46 10.96
C PHE A 28 -5.80 -3.96 10.72
N CYS A 29 -4.67 -4.30 10.09
CA CYS A 29 -4.33 -5.68 9.72
C CYS A 29 -2.89 -6.03 10.12
N SER A 30 -2.75 -7.09 10.90
CA SER A 30 -1.45 -7.69 11.22
C SER A 30 -1.20 -8.88 10.30
N PHE A 31 -0.44 -8.67 9.22
CA PHE A 31 -0.14 -9.69 8.24
C PHE A 31 0.53 -10.91 8.88
N LYS A 32 0.14 -12.11 8.43
CA LYS A 32 0.63 -13.39 8.95
C LYS A 32 1.83 -13.89 8.14
N ALA A 33 2.66 -14.70 8.80
CA ALA A 33 3.79 -15.33 8.17
C ALA A 33 3.38 -16.11 6.89
N GLY A 34 4.17 -15.94 5.83
CA GLY A 34 3.94 -16.57 4.53
C GLY A 34 2.81 -15.94 3.70
N GLU A 35 2.17 -14.86 4.15
CA GLU A 35 1.25 -14.09 3.31
C GLU A 35 1.99 -13.35 2.19
N LYS A 36 1.27 -13.08 1.10
CA LYS A 36 1.76 -12.34 -0.06
C LYS A 36 0.99 -11.03 -0.18
N ILE A 37 1.70 -9.92 -0.22
CA ILE A 37 1.14 -8.57 -0.33
C ILE A 37 1.60 -7.93 -1.63
N LEU A 38 0.68 -7.38 -2.40
CA LEU A 38 1.00 -6.58 -3.59
C LEU A 38 0.88 -5.10 -3.26
N ASP A 39 1.95 -4.33 -3.40
CA ASP A 39 1.93 -2.87 -3.33
C ASP A 39 1.88 -2.28 -4.74
N VAL A 40 0.72 -1.73 -5.11
CA VAL A 40 0.48 -1.15 -6.43
C VAL A 40 0.74 0.35 -6.43
N GLY A 41 1.63 0.77 -7.32
CA GLY A 41 2.05 2.16 -7.44
C GLY A 41 2.94 2.56 -6.26
N THR A 42 3.84 1.65 -5.86
CA THR A 42 4.67 1.77 -4.66
C THR A 42 5.47 3.08 -4.58
N GLY A 43 5.68 3.76 -5.71
CA GLY A 43 6.34 5.05 -5.70
C GLY A 43 7.76 4.93 -5.20
N GLY A 44 8.01 5.53 -4.03
CA GLY A 44 9.26 5.42 -3.31
C GLY A 44 9.47 4.19 -2.45
N GLY A 45 8.61 3.19 -2.59
CA GLY A 45 8.58 2.06 -1.66
C GLY A 45 7.55 2.26 -0.56
N PHE A 46 6.51 3.07 -0.77
CA PHE A 46 5.48 3.33 0.23
C PHE A 46 4.11 2.88 -0.29
N PRO A 47 3.35 2.09 0.49
CA PRO A 47 3.63 1.66 1.86
C PRO A 47 4.52 0.41 2.00
N GLY A 48 4.93 -0.21 0.89
CA GLY A 48 5.55 -1.54 0.87
C GLY A 48 6.84 -1.72 1.67
N ILE A 49 7.81 -0.80 1.60
CA ILE A 49 9.09 -0.91 2.33
C ILE A 49 8.88 -0.82 3.85
N PRO A 50 8.19 0.19 4.41
CA PRO A 50 7.91 0.21 5.85
C PRO A 50 7.19 -1.05 6.33
N LEU A 51 6.21 -1.54 5.58
CA LEU A 51 5.49 -2.76 5.94
C LEU A 51 6.37 -4.01 5.85
N ALA A 52 7.25 -4.10 4.86
CA ALA A 52 8.19 -5.21 4.73
C ALA A 52 9.20 -5.28 5.88
N ILE A 53 9.60 -4.12 6.42
CA ILE A 53 10.42 -4.03 7.63
C ILE A 53 9.63 -4.53 8.85
N LEU A 54 8.38 -4.08 9.00
CA LEU A 54 7.54 -4.44 10.15
C LEU A 54 7.11 -5.92 10.14
N PHE A 55 6.91 -6.51 8.97
CA PHE A 55 6.45 -7.88 8.79
C PHE A 55 7.48 -8.74 8.01
N PRO A 56 8.60 -9.14 8.65
CA PRO A 56 9.71 -9.78 7.96
C PRO A 56 9.38 -11.17 7.38
N GLU A 57 8.35 -11.84 7.90
CA GLU A 57 7.89 -13.16 7.43
C GLU A 57 6.83 -13.08 6.31
N THR A 58 6.41 -11.88 5.93
CA THR A 58 5.42 -11.61 4.89
C THR A 58 6.13 -11.21 3.60
N GLN A 59 5.71 -11.75 2.46
CA GLN A 59 6.29 -11.46 1.15
C GLN A 59 5.64 -10.23 0.52
N PHE A 60 6.42 -9.23 0.16
CA PHE A 60 5.95 -8.00 -0.46
C PHE A 60 6.42 -7.92 -1.92
N HIS A 61 5.47 -7.75 -2.83
CA HIS A 61 5.73 -7.46 -4.24
C HIS A 61 5.37 -6.00 -4.52
N LEU A 62 6.39 -5.18 -4.76
CA LEU A 62 6.27 -3.75 -5.00
C LEU A 62 6.32 -3.48 -6.51
N VAL A 63 5.24 -2.93 -7.06
CA VAL A 63 5.12 -2.67 -8.51
C VAL A 63 4.88 -1.19 -8.79
N ASP A 64 5.55 -0.68 -9.82
CA ASP A 64 5.37 0.67 -10.34
C ASP A 64 5.66 0.69 -11.84
N SER A 65 4.90 1.48 -12.58
CA SER A 65 5.05 1.64 -14.03
C SER A 65 6.29 2.48 -14.44
N ILE A 66 6.96 3.10 -13.48
CA ILE A 66 8.12 3.97 -13.69
C ILE A 66 9.40 3.25 -13.21
N GLY A 67 10.22 2.76 -14.15
CA GLY A 67 11.41 1.97 -13.83
C GLY A 67 12.44 2.67 -12.92
N LYS A 68 12.58 4.00 -13.02
CA LYS A 68 13.47 4.78 -12.12
C LYS A 68 13.06 4.67 -10.65
N LYS A 69 11.75 4.60 -10.36
CA LYS A 69 11.21 4.43 -9.00
C LYS A 69 11.50 3.01 -8.48
N ILE A 70 11.27 2.00 -9.31
CA ILE A 70 11.61 0.61 -8.97
C ILE A 70 13.11 0.42 -8.71
N LYS A 71 13.98 1.12 -9.44
CA LYS A 71 15.41 1.12 -9.15
C LYS A 71 15.70 1.63 -7.73
N VAL A 72 15.09 2.73 -7.32
CA VAL A 72 15.22 3.25 -5.94
C VAL A 72 14.71 2.23 -4.92
N VAL A 73 13.53 1.65 -5.14
CA VAL A 73 12.97 0.63 -4.24
C VAL A 73 13.91 -0.56 -4.08
N SER A 74 14.50 -1.01 -5.20
CA SER A 74 15.46 -2.12 -5.21
C SER A 74 16.74 -1.78 -4.44
N GLU A 75 17.27 -0.57 -4.63
CA GLU A 75 18.45 -0.07 -3.90
C GLU A 75 18.17 0.05 -2.39
N VAL A 76 17.00 0.55 -2.00
CA VAL A 76 16.57 0.65 -0.59
C VAL A 76 16.43 -0.75 0.03
N ALA A 77 15.72 -1.66 -0.65
CA ALA A 77 15.56 -3.04 -0.17
C ALA A 77 16.91 -3.75 0.00
N ALA A 78 17.84 -3.56 -0.94
CA ALA A 78 19.19 -4.13 -0.87
C ALA A 78 20.00 -3.52 0.28
N ALA A 79 20.00 -2.20 0.45
CA ALA A 79 20.71 -1.50 1.53
C ALA A 79 20.21 -1.94 2.92
N LEU A 80 18.90 -2.13 3.07
CA LEU A 80 18.27 -2.62 4.28
C LEU A 80 18.30 -4.15 4.43
N ARG A 81 18.85 -4.87 3.44
CA ARG A 81 18.95 -6.35 3.39
C ARG A 81 17.59 -7.05 3.53
N LEU A 82 16.54 -6.44 2.99
CA LEU A 82 15.20 -7.02 2.98
C LEU A 82 15.14 -8.22 2.02
N ARG A 83 14.92 -9.41 2.57
CA ARG A 83 14.83 -10.66 1.80
C ARG A 83 13.41 -11.01 1.37
N ASN A 84 12.43 -10.28 1.90
CA ASN A 84 11.00 -10.47 1.69
C ASN A 84 10.39 -9.45 0.72
N VAL A 85 11.22 -8.74 -0.06
CA VAL A 85 10.78 -7.73 -1.04
C VAL A 85 11.17 -8.15 -2.45
N LYS A 86 10.19 -8.16 -3.36
CA LYS A 86 10.37 -8.24 -4.80
C LYS A 86 9.93 -6.92 -5.42
N ALA A 87 10.77 -6.25 -6.19
CA ALA A 87 10.42 -5.02 -6.89
C ALA A 87 10.37 -5.26 -8.40
N SER A 88 9.27 -4.87 -9.07
CA SER A 88 9.10 -5.09 -10.51
C SER A 88 8.63 -3.82 -11.23
N HIS A 89 9.30 -3.49 -12.33
CA HIS A 89 8.86 -2.46 -13.27
C HIS A 89 7.76 -3.02 -14.17
N LEU A 90 6.52 -2.95 -13.70
CA LEU A 90 5.35 -3.50 -14.36
C LEU A 90 4.14 -2.58 -14.14
N ARG A 91 3.20 -2.62 -15.09
CA ARG A 91 1.83 -2.15 -14.85
C ARG A 91 1.11 -3.16 -13.97
N ALA A 92 0.21 -2.69 -13.11
CA ALA A 92 -0.50 -3.54 -12.16
C ALA A 92 -1.30 -4.64 -12.87
N GLU A 93 -1.88 -4.32 -14.02
CA GLU A 93 -2.63 -5.22 -14.90
C GLU A 93 -1.82 -6.43 -15.36
N GLN A 94 -0.50 -6.27 -15.49
CA GLN A 94 0.42 -7.32 -15.95
C GLN A 94 0.79 -8.33 -14.84
N VAL A 95 0.42 -8.05 -13.59
CA VAL A 95 0.68 -8.98 -12.47
C VAL A 95 -0.31 -10.14 -12.54
N THR A 96 0.19 -11.37 -12.62
CA THR A 96 -0.62 -12.60 -12.75
C THR A 96 -0.75 -13.39 -11.46
N ASP A 97 0.18 -13.20 -10.53
CA ASP A 97 0.20 -13.83 -9.20
C ASP A 97 -1.04 -13.49 -8.35
N LYS A 98 -1.25 -14.28 -7.29
CA LYS A 98 -2.30 -14.07 -6.30
C LYS A 98 -1.73 -13.64 -4.94
N TYR A 99 -2.46 -12.77 -4.26
CA TYR A 99 -2.05 -12.10 -3.02
C TYR A 99 -3.14 -12.15 -1.96
N ASN A 100 -2.76 -12.20 -0.69
CA ASN A 100 -3.68 -12.07 0.42
C ASN A 100 -4.24 -10.65 0.50
N PHE A 101 -3.37 -9.65 0.36
CA PHE A 101 -3.80 -8.25 0.31
C PHE A 101 -3.13 -7.48 -0.82
N VAL A 102 -3.86 -6.47 -1.30
CA VAL A 102 -3.33 -5.43 -2.16
C VAL A 102 -3.29 -4.14 -1.34
N VAL A 103 -2.11 -3.55 -1.19
CA VAL A 103 -1.92 -2.25 -0.55
C VAL A 103 -1.64 -1.19 -1.61
N SER A 104 -2.01 0.05 -1.32
CA SER A 104 -1.66 1.19 -2.16
C SER A 104 -1.77 2.49 -1.36
N ARG A 105 -1.17 3.56 -1.87
CA ARG A 105 -1.30 4.91 -1.32
C ARG A 105 -1.33 5.96 -2.43
N ALA A 106 -2.39 6.78 -2.45
CA ALA A 106 -2.52 7.96 -3.31
C ALA A 106 -2.14 7.77 -4.79
N VAL A 107 -2.61 6.68 -5.43
CA VAL A 107 -2.30 6.38 -6.85
C VAL A 107 -3.37 6.93 -7.79
N THR A 108 -4.63 6.53 -7.59
CA THR A 108 -5.78 6.98 -8.39
C THR A 108 -7.09 6.72 -7.64
N ARG A 109 -8.24 7.14 -8.18
CA ARG A 109 -9.58 6.86 -7.63
C ARG A 109 -9.90 5.35 -7.67
N LEU A 110 -10.73 4.87 -6.74
CA LEU A 110 -11.11 3.45 -6.64
C LEU A 110 -11.68 2.86 -7.94
N ILE A 111 -12.46 3.64 -8.70
CA ILE A 111 -13.06 3.20 -9.97
C ILE A 111 -12.00 2.81 -11.02
N ASP A 112 -10.86 3.50 -11.03
CA ASP A 112 -9.75 3.23 -11.95
C ASP A 112 -8.78 2.19 -11.38
N PHE A 113 -8.57 2.21 -10.06
CA PHE A 113 -7.64 1.32 -9.38
C PHE A 113 -8.13 -0.14 -9.39
N TYR A 114 -9.41 -0.36 -9.09
CA TYR A 114 -9.95 -1.69 -8.91
C TYR A 114 -9.85 -2.59 -10.15
N PRO A 115 -10.16 -2.14 -11.38
CA PRO A 115 -9.94 -2.93 -12.59
C PRO A 115 -8.53 -3.49 -12.73
N TRP A 116 -7.51 -2.76 -12.27
CA TRP A 116 -6.13 -3.20 -12.39
C TRP A 116 -5.82 -4.42 -11.53
N ILE A 117 -6.48 -4.55 -10.39
CA ILE A 117 -6.16 -5.57 -9.38
C ILE A 117 -7.24 -6.64 -9.23
N LYS A 118 -8.37 -6.47 -9.91
CA LYS A 118 -9.48 -7.43 -9.90
C LYS A 118 -8.98 -8.83 -10.23
N GLY A 119 -9.34 -9.79 -9.38
CA GLY A 119 -8.97 -11.19 -9.54
C GLY A 119 -7.53 -11.54 -9.16
N LYS A 120 -6.77 -10.65 -8.51
CA LYS A 120 -5.41 -10.94 -8.00
C LYS A 120 -5.40 -11.43 -6.54
N PHE A 121 -6.54 -11.84 -6.00
CA PHE A 121 -6.67 -12.27 -4.61
C PHE A 121 -6.52 -13.79 -4.46
N ALA A 122 -5.82 -14.21 -3.42
CA ALA A 122 -5.70 -15.61 -3.02
C ALA A 122 -7.03 -16.10 -2.42
N LYS A 123 -7.35 -17.39 -2.61
CA LYS A 123 -8.56 -18.01 -2.06
C LYS A 123 -8.41 -18.37 -0.58
N GLU A 124 -7.20 -18.70 -0.16
CA GLU A 124 -6.90 -19.03 1.24
C GLU A 124 -6.89 -17.74 2.06
N ASN A 125 -7.72 -17.70 3.10
CA ASN A 125 -7.73 -16.62 4.08
C ASN A 125 -7.09 -17.11 5.38
N LYS A 126 -6.07 -16.40 5.87
CA LYS A 126 -5.36 -16.69 7.12
C LYS A 126 -5.70 -15.71 8.24
N ASN A 127 -6.46 -14.65 7.92
CA ASN A 127 -6.79 -13.58 8.84
C ASN A 127 -8.25 -13.67 9.31
N ALA A 128 -8.55 -12.96 10.40
CA ALA A 128 -9.93 -12.79 10.87
C ALA A 128 -10.78 -11.95 9.91
N ILE A 129 -10.14 -11.07 9.14
CA ILE A 129 -10.74 -10.34 8.02
C ILE A 129 -10.52 -11.09 6.72
N GLN A 130 -11.36 -10.85 5.72
CA GLN A 130 -11.18 -11.38 4.37
C GLN A 130 -9.94 -10.77 3.72
N ASN A 131 -9.32 -11.53 2.81
CA ASN A 131 -8.37 -10.98 1.84
C ASN A 131 -9.00 -9.77 1.13
N GLY A 132 -8.18 -8.79 0.75
CA GLY A 132 -8.76 -7.59 0.18
C GLY A 132 -7.78 -6.46 -0.08
N ILE A 133 -8.34 -5.28 -0.32
CA ILE A 133 -7.59 -4.06 -0.58
C ILE A 133 -7.46 -3.29 0.73
N LEU A 134 -6.26 -2.80 1.02
CA LEU A 134 -5.96 -1.88 2.12
C LEU A 134 -5.36 -0.60 1.52
N TYR A 135 -6.21 0.38 1.26
CA TYR A 135 -5.83 1.59 0.53
C TYR A 135 -5.73 2.79 1.48
N LEU A 136 -4.54 3.35 1.61
CA LEU A 136 -4.33 4.62 2.29
C LEU A 136 -4.81 5.80 1.44
N LYS A 137 -5.83 6.48 1.94
CA LYS A 137 -6.52 7.62 1.31
C LYS A 137 -6.78 8.72 2.33
N GLY A 138 -7.15 9.90 1.85
CA GLY A 138 -7.59 10.97 2.73
C GLY A 138 -8.44 12.01 2.02
N GLY A 139 -9.01 12.92 2.82
CA GLY A 139 -10.02 13.87 2.37
C GLY A 139 -11.43 13.25 2.33
N ASP A 140 -12.34 13.91 1.62
CA ASP A 140 -13.69 13.40 1.40
C ASP A 140 -13.70 12.31 0.32
N LEU A 141 -14.07 11.09 0.71
CA LEU A 141 -14.10 9.91 -0.16
C LEU A 141 -15.53 9.53 -0.59
N THR A 142 -16.54 10.33 -0.26
CA THR A 142 -17.95 10.01 -0.48
C THR A 142 -18.26 9.76 -1.96
N GLU A 143 -17.81 10.64 -2.84
CA GLU A 143 -18.00 10.49 -4.29
C GLU A 143 -17.20 9.32 -4.85
N GLU A 144 -15.94 9.17 -4.44
CA GLU A 144 -15.03 8.13 -4.91
C GLU A 144 -15.54 6.72 -4.56
N ILE A 145 -16.11 6.53 -3.37
CA ILE A 145 -16.71 5.25 -2.98
C ILE A 145 -17.99 5.02 -3.78
N LYS A 146 -18.86 6.03 -3.88
CA LYS A 146 -20.15 5.92 -4.56
C LYS A 146 -19.99 5.55 -6.04
N GLU A 147 -19.07 6.16 -6.76
CA GLU A 147 -18.82 5.86 -8.18
C GLU A 147 -18.24 4.45 -8.39
N SER A 148 -17.41 3.97 -7.45
CA SER A 148 -16.74 2.68 -7.58
C SER A 148 -17.71 1.50 -7.49
N LYS A 149 -18.86 1.71 -6.81
CA LYS A 149 -19.85 0.67 -6.48
C LYS A 149 -19.27 -0.50 -5.66
N LEU A 150 -18.09 -0.31 -5.07
CA LEU A 150 -17.43 -1.29 -4.21
C LEU A 150 -17.98 -1.15 -2.78
N LYS A 151 -17.98 -2.27 -2.05
CA LYS A 151 -18.24 -2.27 -0.61
C LYS A 151 -16.96 -1.84 0.10
N ALA A 152 -16.78 -0.53 0.22
CA ALA A 152 -15.64 0.06 0.91
C ALA A 152 -16.01 0.40 2.36
N GLU A 153 -15.15 -0.01 3.28
CA GLU A 153 -15.22 0.32 4.70
C GLU A 153 -14.13 1.35 5.02
N LEU A 154 -14.50 2.42 5.72
CA LEU A 154 -13.59 3.50 6.09
C LEU A 154 -13.17 3.37 7.54
N TYR A 155 -11.86 3.21 7.77
CA TYR A 155 -11.26 3.18 9.11
C TYR A 155 -10.44 4.46 9.31
N PRO A 156 -10.95 5.45 10.07
CA PRO A 156 -10.25 6.71 10.29
C PRO A 156 -8.96 6.48 11.07
N LEU A 157 -7.86 7.08 10.61
CA LEU A 157 -6.57 6.99 11.27
C LEU A 157 -6.47 7.88 12.51
N SER A 158 -7.30 8.90 12.62
CA SER A 158 -7.46 9.72 13.84
C SER A 158 -7.94 8.93 15.06
N ALA A 159 -8.45 7.71 14.88
CA ALA A 159 -8.73 6.81 16.01
C ALA A 159 -7.47 6.20 16.65
N TYR A 160 -6.30 6.33 16.00
CA TYR A 160 -5.04 5.72 16.41
C TYR A 160 -3.87 6.70 16.56
N PHE A 161 -4.00 7.90 16.02
CA PHE A 161 -2.95 8.91 15.90
C PHE A 161 -3.54 10.29 16.17
N ASP A 162 -2.84 11.09 16.98
CA ASP A 162 -3.31 12.40 17.44
C ASP A 162 -2.80 13.55 16.55
N GLU A 163 -1.88 13.27 15.63
CA GLU A 163 -1.29 14.27 14.74
C GLU A 163 -2.31 14.78 13.70
N GLU A 164 -2.33 16.10 13.46
CA GLU A 164 -3.28 16.80 12.57
C GLU A 164 -3.33 16.17 11.16
N PHE A 165 -2.19 15.67 10.66
CA PHE A 165 -2.13 14.99 9.38
C PHE A 165 -3.11 13.82 9.26
N PHE A 166 -3.37 13.08 10.34
CA PHE A 166 -4.21 11.88 10.37
C PHE A 166 -5.70 12.16 10.54
N GLU A 167 -6.11 13.38 10.89
CA GLU A 167 -7.52 13.79 11.05
C GLU A 167 -8.36 13.49 9.80
N THR A 168 -7.73 13.56 8.62
CA THR A 168 -8.39 13.37 7.33
C THR A 168 -8.01 12.07 6.64
N LYS A 169 -7.29 11.16 7.31
CA LYS A 169 -6.75 9.94 6.68
C LYS A 169 -7.53 8.70 7.08
N TYR A 170 -7.58 7.76 6.15
CA TYR A 170 -8.30 6.51 6.31
C TYR A 170 -7.47 5.34 5.78
N VAL A 171 -7.62 4.17 6.43
CA VAL A 171 -7.48 2.90 5.73
C VAL A 171 -8.83 2.59 5.09
N VAL A 172 -8.87 2.58 3.77
CA VAL A 172 -10.04 2.12 3.01
C VAL A 172 -9.88 0.63 2.79
N TYR A 173 -10.74 -0.16 3.41
CA TYR A 173 -10.75 -1.61 3.29
C TYR A 173 -11.84 -2.05 2.31
N ILE A 174 -11.48 -2.96 1.39
CA ILE A 174 -12.42 -3.53 0.43
C ILE A 174 -12.21 -5.05 0.40
N PRO A 175 -13.11 -5.86 0.99
CA PRO A 175 -13.03 -7.32 0.99
C PRO A 175 -13.15 -7.91 -0.43
N GLN A 176 -12.48 -9.03 -0.71
CA GLN A 176 -12.36 -9.66 -2.04
C GLN A 176 -12.47 -11.18 -2.05
#